data_AF-T1AG07-F1
#
_entry.id   AF-T1AG07-F1
#
_cell.length_a   1.000
_cell.length_b   1.000
_cell.length_c   1.000
_cell.angle_alpha   90.00
_cell.angle_beta   90.00
_cell.angle_gamma   90.00
#
_symmetry.space_group_name_H-M   'P 1'
#
loop_
_entity.id
_entity.type
_entity.pdbx_description
1 polymer ?
#
loop_
_entity_poly.entity_id
_entity_poly.type
_entity_poly.pdbx_seq_one_letter_code
_entity_poly.pdbx_strand_id
1 'polypeptide(L)'
;TFARCQDLLRQPPVQAESRVQLRELLDVAAGGVVFTTLQKFLPDTRGEAHPVLSARRNIVVIADEAHRSQYDFIDGFARHLRDALPNASFIGFTGTPIERADASTRAVFGDTISIYDIERAVTDCATVPIYYESRLAKLALKDSERPRIDAGFEEVTEGEEAERKEQLRSRWAQLEAVVGAESRVQSIARDLVAHFEQRREVFPEGKAMLVCMSRRIAVEMYQAITALRPGWASDDDAQGEIKVVMTGAASDPLDWQSHIRNKPRREDLAERFRD
;
A
#
# COMPACT_ATOMS: atom_id res chain seq x y z
N THR A 1 12.07 5.08 17.16
CA THR A 1 12.29 3.81 16.43
C THR A 1 12.85 2.79 17.40
N PHE A 2 12.49 1.50 17.28
CA PHE A 2 12.90 0.42 18.20
C PHE A 2 14.42 0.36 18.45
N ALA A 3 15.23 0.70 17.45
CA ALA A 3 16.68 0.82 17.59
C ALA A 3 17.13 1.88 18.64
N ARG A 4 16.34 2.94 18.85
CA ARG A 4 16.57 3.96 19.88
C ARG A 4 16.17 3.51 21.29
N CYS A 5 15.48 2.36 21.41
CA CYS A 5 15.03 1.78 22.68
C CYS A 5 15.89 0.58 23.09
N GLN A 6 17.11 0.44 22.55
CA GLN A 6 18.00 -0.68 22.83
C GLN A 6 18.32 -0.82 24.32
N ASP A 7 18.44 0.29 25.05
CA ASP A 7 18.68 0.29 26.50
C ASP A 7 17.52 -0.35 27.29
N LEU A 8 16.29 -0.17 26.80
CA LEU A 8 15.09 -0.75 27.38
C LEU A 8 14.95 -2.24 27.00
N LEU A 9 15.19 -2.56 25.73
CA LEU A 9 15.05 -3.91 25.18
C LEU A 9 16.24 -4.83 25.51
N ARG A 10 17.37 -4.23 25.93
CA ARG A 10 18.66 -4.87 26.25
C ARG A 10 19.26 -5.69 25.11
N GLN A 11 18.70 -5.59 23.91
CA GLN A 11 19.10 -6.32 22.72
C GLN A 11 18.90 -5.44 21.48
N PRO A 12 19.86 -5.44 20.55
CA PRO A 12 19.68 -4.73 19.29
C PRO A 12 18.63 -5.44 18.43
N PRO A 13 17.66 -4.71 17.85
CA PRO A 13 16.77 -5.30 16.86
C PRO A 13 17.52 -5.68 15.58
N VAL A 14 17.15 -6.80 14.98
CA VAL A 14 17.77 -7.33 13.75
C VAL A 14 16.71 -7.47 12.67
N GLN A 15 17.01 -6.97 11.47
CA GLN A 15 16.18 -7.17 10.28
C GLN A 15 16.55 -8.52 9.63
N ALA A 16 15.56 -9.37 9.40
CA ALA A 16 15.70 -10.57 8.59
C ALA A 16 15.63 -10.20 7.11
N GLU A 17 16.74 -10.36 6.40
CA GLU A 17 16.90 -10.08 4.96
C GLU A 17 16.45 -11.26 4.09
N SER A 18 16.50 -12.49 4.61
CA SER A 18 16.14 -13.70 3.87
C SER A 18 15.36 -14.71 4.73
N ARG A 19 14.73 -15.69 4.07
CA ARG A 19 14.07 -16.82 4.75
C ARG A 19 15.06 -17.63 5.58
N VAL A 20 16.26 -17.86 5.06
CA VAL A 20 17.33 -18.60 5.77
C VAL A 20 17.73 -17.86 7.04
N GLN A 21 18.01 -16.56 6.93
CA GLN A 21 18.38 -15.75 8.09
C GLN A 21 17.25 -15.67 9.12
N LEU A 22 15.98 -15.60 8.69
CA LEU A 22 14.85 -15.66 9.61
C LEU A 22 14.84 -16.95 10.44
N ARG A 23 15.14 -18.10 9.82
CA ARG A 23 15.22 -19.39 10.52
C ARG A 23 16.33 -19.37 11.56
N GLU A 24 17.51 -18.90 11.20
CA GLU A 24 18.66 -18.77 12.11
C GLU A 24 18.35 -17.83 13.30
N LEU A 25 17.69 -16.70 13.04
CA LEU A 25 17.32 -15.74 14.09
C LEU A 25 16.24 -16.26 15.05
N LEU A 26 15.43 -17.22 14.62
CA LEU A 26 14.39 -17.86 15.45
C LEU A 26 14.89 -19.13 16.15
N ASP A 27 15.99 -19.72 15.67
CA ASP A 27 16.66 -20.89 16.25
C ASP A 27 17.63 -20.50 17.38
N VAL A 28 17.08 -19.84 18.41
CA VAL A 28 17.83 -19.46 19.62
C VAL A 28 17.05 -19.84 20.86
N ALA A 29 17.76 -20.21 21.94
CA ALA A 29 17.14 -20.70 23.18
C ALA A 29 16.23 -19.66 23.86
N ALA A 30 16.60 -18.38 23.84
CA ALA A 30 15.82 -17.28 24.40
C ALA A 30 16.27 -15.93 23.83
N GLY A 31 15.41 -14.92 23.92
CA GLY A 31 15.68 -13.57 23.44
C GLY A 31 15.53 -13.42 21.93
N GLY A 32 15.86 -12.22 21.46
CA GLY A 32 15.78 -11.73 20.09
C GLY A 32 14.71 -10.65 19.93
N VAL A 33 15.03 -9.60 19.17
CA VAL A 33 14.04 -8.70 18.56
C VAL A 33 14.26 -8.76 17.06
N VAL A 34 13.34 -9.39 16.34
CA VAL A 34 13.47 -9.66 14.90
C VAL A 34 12.41 -8.89 14.13
N PHE A 35 12.84 -8.07 13.19
CA PHE A 35 11.98 -7.46 12.20
C PHE A 35 12.00 -8.30 10.93
N THR A 36 10.82 -8.62 10.41
CA THR A 36 10.67 -9.45 9.22
C THR A 36 9.37 -9.09 8.50
N THR A 37 9.17 -9.67 7.32
CA THR A 37 7.96 -9.51 6.54
C THR A 37 7.29 -10.87 6.41
N LEU A 38 5.95 -10.91 6.35
CA LEU A 38 5.18 -12.16 6.30
C LEU A 38 5.61 -13.09 5.15
N GLN A 39 6.08 -12.53 4.03
CA GLN A 39 6.51 -13.31 2.86
C GLN A 39 7.70 -14.23 3.14
N LYS A 40 8.42 -14.00 4.24
CA LYS A 40 9.52 -14.87 4.67
C LYS A 40 9.05 -16.12 5.43
N PHE A 41 7.77 -16.20 5.78
CA PHE A 41 7.10 -17.38 6.32
C PHE A 41 6.36 -18.18 5.24
N LEU A 42 6.54 -17.88 3.95
CA LEU A 42 6.03 -18.76 2.90
C LEU A 42 6.95 -19.98 2.74
N PRO A 43 6.39 -21.17 2.48
CA PRO A 43 7.19 -22.34 2.15
C PRO A 43 8.01 -22.11 0.88
N ASP A 44 9.10 -22.86 0.74
CA ASP A 44 10.00 -22.76 -0.41
C ASP A 44 9.37 -23.38 -1.68
N THR A 45 8.56 -24.44 -1.49
CA THR A 45 7.73 -25.04 -2.54
C THR A 45 6.25 -24.79 -2.27
N ARG A 46 5.49 -24.43 -3.31
CA ARG A 46 4.03 -24.25 -3.21
C ARG A 46 3.37 -25.59 -2.88
N GLY A 47 2.55 -25.61 -1.81
CA GLY A 47 1.82 -26.80 -1.35
C GLY A 47 2.53 -27.62 -0.29
N GLU A 48 3.76 -27.26 0.11
CA GLU A 48 4.41 -27.86 1.28
C GLU A 48 3.92 -27.23 2.58
N ALA A 49 3.83 -28.04 3.63
CA ALA A 49 3.62 -27.54 4.98
C ALA A 49 4.82 -26.70 5.42
N HIS A 50 4.57 -25.58 6.10
CA HIS A 50 5.68 -24.78 6.59
C HIS A 50 6.34 -25.50 7.78
N PRO A 51 7.67 -25.67 7.80
CA PRO A 51 8.35 -26.29 8.93
C PRO A 51 8.22 -25.41 10.18
N VAL A 52 8.17 -26.04 11.34
CA VAL A 52 8.25 -25.33 12.62
C VAL A 52 9.62 -24.65 12.70
N LEU A 53 9.63 -23.33 12.82
CA LEU A 53 10.85 -22.54 12.98
C LEU A 53 11.26 -22.44 14.45
N SER A 54 10.27 -22.33 15.34
CA SER A 54 10.54 -22.33 16.78
C SER A 54 9.33 -22.82 17.57
N ALA A 55 9.54 -23.84 18.41
CA ALA A 55 8.52 -24.35 19.33
C ALA A 55 8.48 -23.59 20.67
N ARG A 56 9.24 -22.49 20.79
CA ARG A 56 9.32 -21.69 22.02
C ARG A 56 7.96 -21.08 22.40
N ARG A 57 7.67 -21.07 23.69
CA ARG A 57 6.46 -20.47 24.28
C ARG A 57 6.61 -18.98 24.61
N ASN A 58 7.84 -18.47 24.61
CA ASN A 58 8.19 -17.09 24.97
C ASN A 58 8.47 -16.23 23.72
N ILE A 59 7.69 -16.44 22.66
CA ILE A 59 7.72 -15.62 21.45
C ILE A 59 6.44 -14.80 21.39
N VAL A 60 6.58 -13.49 21.20
CA VAL A 60 5.47 -12.57 20.94
C VAL A 60 5.63 -12.05 19.51
N VAL A 61 4.64 -12.32 18.69
CA VAL A 61 4.54 -11.80 17.32
C VAL A 61 3.68 -10.55 17.35
N ILE A 62 4.25 -9.44 16.88
CA ILE A 62 3.56 -8.18 16.72
C ILE A 62 3.41 -7.92 15.22
N ALA A 63 2.18 -7.86 14.74
CA ALA A 63 1.84 -7.58 13.36
C ALA A 63 1.31 -6.16 13.22
N ASP A 64 1.85 -5.42 12.25
CA ASP A 64 1.35 -4.12 11.84
C ASP A 64 0.46 -4.27 10.60
N GLU A 65 -0.58 -3.44 10.49
CA GLU A 65 -1.65 -3.54 9.49
C GLU A 65 -2.17 -4.97 9.24
N ALA A 66 -2.63 -5.62 10.31
CA ALA A 66 -3.17 -6.98 10.26
C ALA A 66 -4.54 -7.05 9.54
N HIS A 67 -4.53 -7.03 8.20
CA HIS A 67 -5.71 -7.07 7.33
C HIS A 67 -5.69 -8.23 6.30
N ARG A 68 -6.88 -8.63 5.82
CA ARG A 68 -7.19 -9.86 5.07
C ARG A 68 -6.26 -10.20 3.91
N SER A 69 -5.85 -9.22 3.10
CA SER A 69 -5.02 -9.44 1.89
C SER A 69 -3.71 -10.18 2.21
N GLN A 70 -3.23 -10.03 3.44
CA GLN A 70 -2.01 -10.66 3.93
C GLN A 70 -2.26 -11.94 4.74
N TYR A 71 -3.49 -12.22 5.18
CA TYR A 71 -3.77 -13.25 6.20
C TYR A 71 -4.91 -14.23 5.82
N ASP A 72 -5.24 -14.38 4.53
CA ASP A 72 -6.28 -15.34 4.09
C ASP A 72 -5.97 -16.76 4.60
N PHE A 73 -6.93 -17.38 5.31
CA PHE A 73 -6.67 -18.55 6.16
C PHE A 73 -6.62 -19.90 5.40
N ILE A 74 -7.14 -19.93 4.17
CA ILE A 74 -7.32 -21.18 3.42
C ILE A 74 -6.00 -21.57 2.72
N ASP A 75 -5.21 -20.59 2.25
CA ASP A 75 -3.93 -20.75 1.55
C ASP A 75 -2.86 -19.66 1.87
N GLY A 76 -3.06 -18.82 2.89
CA GLY A 76 -2.27 -17.59 3.10
C GLY A 76 -1.31 -17.56 4.29
N PHE A 77 -0.58 -16.44 4.38
CA PHE A 77 0.59 -16.25 5.26
C PHE A 77 0.29 -16.46 6.75
N ALA A 78 -0.96 -16.26 7.18
CA ALA A 78 -1.41 -16.46 8.56
C ALA A 78 -1.20 -17.89 9.06
N ARG A 79 -1.59 -18.87 8.24
CA ARG A 79 -1.46 -20.29 8.58
C ARG A 79 0.01 -20.65 8.68
N HIS A 80 0.82 -20.28 7.70
CA HIS A 80 2.24 -20.60 7.72
C HIS A 80 2.98 -19.95 8.91
N LEU A 81 2.58 -18.73 9.29
CA LEU A 81 3.12 -18.08 10.48
C LEU A 81 2.76 -18.84 11.77
N ARG A 82 1.52 -19.33 11.88
CA ARG A 82 1.07 -20.17 13.00
C ARG A 82 1.79 -21.52 13.02
N ASP A 83 1.96 -22.16 11.88
CA ASP A 83 2.69 -23.43 11.75
C ASP A 83 4.19 -23.27 12.08
N ALA A 84 4.78 -22.16 11.65
CA ALA A 84 6.17 -21.81 11.96
C ALA A 84 6.41 -21.57 13.46
N LEU A 85 5.43 -20.97 14.15
CA LEU A 85 5.53 -20.51 15.54
C LEU A 85 4.31 -20.98 16.36
N PRO A 86 4.13 -22.30 16.56
CA PRO A 86 2.89 -22.88 17.07
C PRO A 86 2.54 -22.45 18.50
N ASN A 87 3.55 -22.05 19.28
CA ASN A 87 3.40 -21.68 20.69
C ASN A 87 3.56 -20.17 20.94
N ALA A 88 3.62 -19.34 19.90
CA ALA A 88 3.76 -17.90 20.05
C ALA A 88 2.43 -17.23 20.44
N SER A 89 2.54 -16.09 21.12
CA SER A 89 1.42 -15.15 21.33
C SER A 89 1.38 -14.13 20.21
N PHE A 90 0.19 -13.73 19.76
CA PHE A 90 0.01 -12.85 18.62
C PHE A 90 -0.73 -11.58 19.02
N ILE A 91 -0.23 -10.43 18.57
CA ILE A 91 -0.85 -9.11 18.75
C ILE A 91 -0.86 -8.44 17.37
N GLY A 92 -2.02 -8.01 16.91
CA GLY A 92 -2.20 -7.31 15.64
C GLY A 92 -2.67 -5.88 15.87
N PHE A 93 -2.09 -4.94 15.13
CA PHE A 93 -2.57 -3.57 15.01
C PHE A 93 -3.15 -3.38 13.61
N THR A 94 -4.26 -2.66 13.50
CA THR A 94 -4.86 -2.33 12.20
C THR A 94 -5.63 -1.02 12.29
N GLY A 95 -5.49 -0.16 11.29
CA GLY A 95 -6.29 1.06 11.16
C GLY A 95 -7.68 0.82 10.57
N THR A 96 -7.88 -0.33 9.93
CA THR A 96 -9.12 -0.71 9.24
C THR A 96 -9.57 -2.08 9.75
N PRO A 97 -10.16 -2.16 10.96
CA PRO A 97 -10.74 -3.40 11.45
C PRO A 97 -11.87 -3.78 10.49
N ILE A 98 -11.58 -4.70 9.56
CA ILE A 98 -12.41 -5.04 8.41
C ILE A 98 -13.87 -5.21 8.82
N GLU A 99 -14.75 -4.47 8.16
CA GLU A 99 -16.16 -4.39 8.49
C GLU A 99 -16.86 -5.74 8.37
N ARG A 100 -17.58 -6.11 9.44
CA ARG A 100 -18.83 -6.90 9.45
C ARG A 100 -18.90 -8.18 8.60
N ALA A 101 -17.84 -8.97 8.47
CA ALA A 101 -17.99 -10.38 8.03
C ALA A 101 -16.82 -11.33 8.38
N ASP A 102 -15.78 -10.89 9.09
CA ASP A 102 -14.50 -11.60 8.98
C ASP A 102 -14.14 -12.45 10.21
N ALA A 103 -14.41 -13.76 10.13
CA ALA A 103 -13.96 -14.75 11.09
C ALA A 103 -12.43 -14.97 11.06
N SER A 104 -11.73 -14.52 10.01
CA SER A 104 -10.30 -14.77 9.77
C SER A 104 -9.39 -14.01 10.73
N THR A 105 -9.52 -12.68 10.84
CA THR A 105 -8.65 -11.87 11.70
C THR A 105 -8.78 -12.23 13.18
N ARG A 106 -10.02 -12.49 13.64
CA ARG A 106 -10.26 -12.99 15.01
C ARG A 106 -9.70 -14.40 15.22
N ALA A 107 -9.71 -15.25 14.19
CA ALA A 107 -9.08 -16.56 14.28
C ALA A 107 -7.54 -16.47 14.41
N VAL A 108 -6.90 -15.45 13.82
CA VAL A 108 -5.45 -15.24 13.95
C VAL A 108 -5.08 -14.53 15.25
N PHE A 109 -5.73 -13.42 15.59
CA PHE A 109 -5.28 -12.51 16.65
C PHE A 109 -6.16 -12.53 17.91
N GLY A 110 -7.30 -13.22 17.87
CA GLY A 110 -8.26 -13.26 18.96
C GLY A 110 -9.18 -12.04 19.00
N ASP A 111 -9.73 -11.77 20.18
CA ASP A 111 -10.67 -10.67 20.40
C ASP A 111 -9.97 -9.32 20.42
N THR A 112 -10.72 -8.28 20.04
CA THR A 112 -10.25 -6.90 20.10
C THR A 112 -10.03 -6.49 21.55
N ILE A 113 -8.79 -6.14 21.90
CA ILE A 113 -8.41 -5.75 23.27
C ILE A 113 -8.56 -4.25 23.53
N SER A 114 -8.50 -3.40 22.49
CA SER A 114 -8.60 -1.94 22.59
C SER A 114 -8.93 -1.35 21.23
N ILE A 115 -9.67 -0.23 21.22
CA ILE A 115 -9.99 0.54 20.02
C ILE A 115 -9.64 2.00 20.30
N TYR A 116 -8.85 2.59 19.40
CA TYR A 116 -8.55 4.02 19.35
C TYR A 116 -8.91 4.51 17.95
N ASP A 117 -10.14 5.03 17.80
CA ASP A 117 -10.68 5.42 16.51
C ASP A 117 -10.22 6.82 16.07
N ILE A 118 -10.54 7.14 14.82
CA ILE A 118 -10.16 8.42 14.20
C ILE A 118 -10.86 9.61 14.86
N GLU A 119 -12.08 9.43 15.40
CA GLU A 119 -12.82 10.49 16.08
C GLU A 119 -12.11 10.90 17.38
N ARG A 120 -11.68 9.90 18.15
CA ARG A 120 -10.87 10.12 19.35
C ARG A 120 -9.50 10.70 19.01
N ALA A 121 -8.84 10.22 17.96
CA ALA A 121 -7.55 10.76 17.52
C ALA A 121 -7.62 12.25 17.15
N VAL A 122 -8.70 12.68 16.50
CA VAL A 122 -8.96 14.10 16.20
C VAL A 122 -9.26 14.89 17.47
N THR A 123 -10.10 14.35 18.37
CA THR A 123 -10.45 15.00 19.66
C THR A 123 -9.24 15.21 20.55
N ASP A 124 -8.34 14.23 20.60
CA ASP A 124 -7.11 14.29 21.37
C ASP A 124 -6.01 15.13 20.68
N CYS A 125 -6.31 15.72 19.51
CA CYS A 125 -5.35 16.43 18.65
C CYS A 125 -4.13 15.56 18.26
N ALA A 126 -4.26 14.24 18.27
CA ALA A 126 -3.23 13.31 17.81
C ALA A 126 -3.14 13.28 16.27
N THR A 127 -4.25 13.57 15.58
CA THR A 127 -4.34 13.71 14.13
C THR A 127 -5.08 14.98 13.72
N VAL A 128 -4.79 15.51 12.53
CA VAL A 128 -5.56 16.63 11.96
C VAL A 128 -6.91 16.16 11.38
N PRO A 129 -7.95 17.01 11.36
CA PRO A 129 -9.23 16.68 10.72
C PRO A 129 -9.10 16.44 9.20
N ILE A 130 -9.92 15.54 8.67
CA ILE A 130 -10.02 15.26 7.23
C ILE A 130 -11.31 15.87 6.69
N TYR A 131 -11.19 16.68 5.64
CA TYR A 131 -12.34 17.26 4.93
C TYR A 131 -12.50 16.56 3.58
N TYR A 132 -13.70 16.02 3.34
CA TYR A 132 -14.03 15.34 2.10
C TYR A 132 -14.80 16.26 1.16
N GLU A 133 -14.28 16.45 -0.05
CA GLU A 133 -14.95 17.17 -1.12
C GLU A 133 -15.11 16.23 -2.32
N SER A 134 -16.35 15.84 -2.61
CA SER A 134 -16.64 15.02 -3.79
C SER A 134 -16.64 15.89 -5.05
N ARG A 135 -15.77 15.57 -6.00
CA ARG A 135 -15.68 16.25 -7.29
C ARG A 135 -16.07 15.30 -8.42
N LEU A 136 -17.26 15.50 -8.96
CA LEU A 136 -17.77 14.70 -10.07
C LEU A 136 -17.33 15.28 -11.40
N ALA A 137 -16.31 14.67 -12.02
CA ALA A 137 -16.03 14.88 -13.43
C ALA A 137 -17.10 14.14 -14.26
N LYS A 138 -18.01 14.88 -14.90
CA LYS A 138 -19.06 14.29 -15.74
C LYS A 138 -18.43 13.44 -16.84
N LEU A 139 -18.61 12.13 -16.73
CA LEU A 139 -18.32 11.18 -17.78
C LEU A 139 -19.42 11.31 -18.83
N ALA A 140 -19.12 11.94 -19.96
CA ALA A 140 -19.98 11.88 -21.14
C ALA A 140 -19.79 10.51 -21.83
N LEU A 141 -20.17 9.44 -21.13
CA LEU A 141 -20.22 8.09 -21.72
C LEU A 141 -21.57 7.90 -22.38
N LYS A 142 -21.57 7.34 -23.59
CA LYS A 142 -22.81 6.78 -24.13
C LYS A 142 -23.25 5.65 -23.20
N ASP A 143 -24.56 5.49 -22.98
CA ASP A 143 -25.06 4.47 -22.05
C ASP A 143 -24.63 3.04 -22.44
N SER A 144 -24.30 2.81 -23.72
CA SER A 144 -23.72 1.57 -24.24
C SER A 144 -22.26 1.31 -23.84
N GLU A 145 -21.53 2.34 -23.39
CA GLU A 145 -20.11 2.31 -23.04
C GLU A 145 -19.88 2.34 -21.52
N ARG A 146 -20.95 2.41 -20.71
CA ARG A 146 -20.83 2.33 -19.25
C ARG A 146 -20.51 0.89 -18.84
N PRO A 147 -19.32 0.60 -18.29
CA PRO A 147 -19.05 -0.71 -17.75
C PRO A 147 -20.02 -0.99 -16.60
N ARG A 148 -20.62 -2.18 -16.57
CA ARG A 148 -21.35 -2.67 -15.40
C ARG A 148 -20.31 -3.02 -14.33
N ILE A 149 -20.08 -2.11 -13.40
CA ILE A 149 -19.18 -2.34 -12.26
C ILE A 149 -20.02 -3.01 -11.17
N ASP A 150 -19.74 -4.28 -10.88
CA ASP A 150 -20.35 -5.00 -9.77
C ASP A 150 -19.78 -4.49 -8.44
N ALA A 151 -20.61 -4.44 -7.39
CA ALA A 151 -20.21 -3.96 -6.05
C ALA A 151 -19.09 -4.79 -5.39
N GLY A 152 -18.80 -6.00 -5.88
CA GLY A 152 -17.69 -6.84 -5.42
C GLY A 152 -16.31 -6.50 -6.02
N PHE A 153 -16.21 -5.43 -6.81
CA PHE A 153 -14.98 -5.02 -7.49
C PHE A 153 -13.97 -4.28 -6.59
N GLU A 154 -14.41 -3.75 -5.44
CA GLU A 154 -13.51 -3.06 -4.49
C GLU A 154 -12.57 -4.02 -3.74
N GLU A 155 -12.78 -5.34 -3.84
CA GLU A 155 -11.99 -6.34 -3.12
C GLU A 155 -10.98 -7.07 -4.03
N VAL A 156 -10.21 -6.32 -4.84
CA VAL A 156 -9.09 -6.92 -5.58
C VAL A 156 -7.88 -7.00 -4.65
N THR A 157 -7.83 -8.05 -3.85
CA THR A 157 -6.61 -8.48 -3.15
C THR A 157 -5.76 -9.39 -4.04
N GLU A 158 -4.44 -9.31 -3.89
CA GLU A 158 -3.48 -10.19 -4.55
C GLU A 158 -3.75 -11.66 -4.20
N GLY A 159 -4.49 -12.40 -5.04
CA GLY A 159 -4.73 -13.81 -4.71
C GLY A 159 -5.61 -14.64 -5.66
N GLU A 160 -6.40 -14.05 -6.55
CA GLU A 160 -7.43 -14.87 -7.23
C GLU A 160 -6.89 -15.77 -8.37
N GLU A 161 -7.59 -16.89 -8.60
CA GLU A 161 -7.28 -17.92 -9.59
C GLU A 161 -7.18 -17.38 -11.03
N ALA A 162 -6.40 -18.07 -11.87
CA ALA A 162 -5.99 -17.61 -13.21
C ALA A 162 -7.16 -17.25 -14.15
N GLU A 163 -8.31 -17.91 -14.01
CA GLU A 163 -9.48 -17.69 -14.89
C GLU A 163 -10.31 -16.46 -14.46
N ARG A 164 -10.43 -16.23 -13.15
CA ARG A 164 -11.07 -15.02 -12.59
C ARG A 164 -10.23 -13.77 -12.84
N LYS A 165 -8.90 -13.91 -12.84
CA LYS A 165 -7.95 -12.86 -13.22
C LYS A 165 -8.18 -12.34 -14.64
N GLU A 166 -8.53 -13.18 -15.61
CA GLU A 166 -8.67 -12.74 -17.00
C GLU A 166 -9.96 -11.95 -17.25
N GLN A 167 -11.09 -12.38 -16.66
CA GLN A 167 -12.33 -11.61 -16.71
C GLN A 167 -12.22 -10.27 -15.98
N LEU A 168 -11.53 -10.25 -14.83
CA LEU A 168 -11.23 -9.03 -14.10
C LEU A 168 -10.32 -8.10 -14.91
N ARG A 169 -9.31 -8.61 -15.61
CA ARG A 169 -8.45 -7.82 -16.51
C ARG A 169 -9.22 -7.15 -17.63
N SER A 170 -10.13 -7.86 -18.30
CA SER A 170 -10.92 -7.29 -19.40
C SER A 170 -11.82 -6.16 -18.92
N ARG A 171 -12.54 -6.36 -17.80
CA ARG A 171 -13.38 -5.31 -17.19
C ARG A 171 -12.54 -4.14 -16.69
N TRP A 172 -11.38 -4.41 -16.08
CA TRP A 172 -10.43 -3.39 -15.63
C TRP A 172 -9.94 -2.55 -16.81
N ALA A 173 -9.58 -3.17 -17.94
CA ALA A 173 -9.14 -2.48 -19.14
C ALA A 173 -10.24 -1.56 -19.73
N GLN A 174 -11.50 -2.02 -19.73
CA GLN A 174 -12.62 -1.18 -20.18
C GLN A 174 -12.84 0.03 -19.27
N LEU A 175 -12.81 -0.19 -17.95
CA LEU A 175 -12.95 0.90 -16.98
C LEU A 175 -11.77 1.87 -17.06
N GLU A 176 -10.56 1.35 -17.22
CA GLU A 176 -9.33 2.15 -17.36
C GLU A 176 -9.37 3.01 -18.62
N ALA A 177 -9.84 2.48 -19.76
CA ALA A 177 -10.02 3.24 -20.99
C ALA A 177 -11.02 4.40 -20.81
N VAL A 178 -12.10 4.16 -20.06
CA VAL A 178 -13.13 5.14 -19.74
C VAL A 178 -12.62 6.22 -18.78
N VAL A 179 -11.94 5.82 -17.70
CA VAL A 179 -11.40 6.72 -16.66
C VAL A 179 -10.26 7.55 -17.22
N GLY A 180 -9.42 6.93 -18.06
CA GLY A 180 -8.26 7.51 -18.71
C GLY A 180 -8.52 8.08 -20.10
N ALA A 181 -9.77 8.42 -20.43
CA ALA A 181 -10.07 9.13 -21.66
C ALA A 181 -9.40 10.51 -21.65
N GLU A 182 -8.73 10.88 -22.75
CA GLU A 182 -7.90 12.10 -22.85
C GLU A 182 -8.66 13.36 -22.42
N SER A 183 -9.87 13.57 -22.95
CA SER A 183 -10.71 14.73 -22.62
C SER A 183 -11.05 14.81 -21.12
N ARG A 184 -11.23 13.67 -20.47
CA ARG A 184 -11.47 13.58 -19.02
C ARG A 184 -10.21 13.89 -18.23
N VAL A 185 -9.07 13.31 -18.60
CA VAL A 185 -7.77 13.58 -17.96
C VAL A 185 -7.46 15.08 -18.03
N GLN A 186 -7.60 15.71 -19.20
CA GLN A 186 -7.39 17.15 -19.36
C GLN A 186 -8.38 17.99 -18.53
N SER A 187 -9.65 17.59 -18.47
CA SER A 187 -10.65 18.29 -17.65
C SER A 187 -10.31 18.22 -16.17
N ILE A 188 -9.88 17.05 -15.68
CA ILE A 188 -9.50 16.84 -14.28
C ILE A 188 -8.19 17.58 -13.96
N ALA A 189 -7.20 17.54 -14.85
CA ALA A 189 -5.96 18.28 -14.67
C ALA A 189 -6.19 19.78 -14.49
N ARG A 190 -7.09 20.38 -15.30
CA ARG A 190 -7.47 21.80 -15.15
C ARG A 190 -8.10 22.09 -13.80
N ASP A 191 -9.04 21.24 -13.37
CA ASP A 191 -9.71 21.38 -12.08
C ASP A 191 -8.73 21.26 -10.90
N LEU A 192 -7.85 20.26 -10.95
CA LEU A 192 -6.83 20.02 -9.92
C LEU A 192 -5.83 21.17 -9.81
N VAL A 193 -5.32 21.69 -10.93
CA VAL A 193 -4.40 22.83 -10.94
C VAL A 193 -5.09 24.06 -10.36
N ALA A 194 -6.30 24.38 -10.82
CA ALA A 194 -7.05 25.53 -10.32
C ALA A 194 -7.34 25.41 -8.81
N HIS A 195 -7.79 24.23 -8.37
CA HIS A 195 -8.05 23.97 -6.96
C HIS A 195 -6.80 24.07 -6.09
N PHE A 196 -5.68 23.49 -6.55
CA PHE A 196 -4.41 23.54 -5.81
C PHE A 196 -3.88 24.97 -5.69
N GLU A 197 -3.95 25.76 -6.75
CA GLU A 197 -3.52 27.16 -6.72
C GLU A 197 -4.40 28.03 -5.84
N GLN A 198 -5.72 27.89 -5.92
CA GLN A 198 -6.65 28.59 -5.03
C GLN A 198 -6.39 28.23 -3.55
N ARG A 199 -6.09 26.96 -3.28
CA ARG A 199 -5.72 26.52 -1.94
C ARG A 199 -4.42 27.18 -1.47
N ARG A 200 -3.44 27.36 -2.37
CA ARG A 200 -2.16 28.00 -2.06
C ARG A 200 -2.25 29.49 -1.75
N GLU A 201 -3.28 30.18 -2.24
CA GLU A 201 -3.52 31.59 -1.86
C GLU A 201 -3.86 31.72 -0.36
N VAL A 202 -4.54 30.73 0.21
CA VAL A 202 -4.94 30.71 1.63
C VAL A 202 -3.89 29.99 2.49
N PHE A 203 -3.30 28.91 1.95
CA PHE A 203 -2.29 28.08 2.61
C PHE A 203 -1.05 28.00 1.71
N PRO A 204 -0.12 28.97 1.81
CA PRO A 204 1.05 29.06 0.91
C PRO A 204 1.90 27.78 0.90
N GLU A 205 1.91 27.08 2.03
CA GLU A 205 2.57 25.79 2.23
C GLU A 205 1.57 24.64 2.12
N GLY A 206 1.95 23.60 1.39
CA GLY A 206 1.13 22.41 1.26
C GLY A 206 1.59 21.52 0.12
N LYS A 207 1.44 20.22 0.31
CA LYS A 207 1.74 19.19 -0.68
C LYS A 207 0.44 18.56 -1.17
N ALA A 208 0.47 18.02 -2.38
CA ALA A 208 -0.63 17.27 -2.95
C ALA A 208 -0.16 15.90 -3.43
N MET A 209 -1.01 14.89 -3.30
CA MET A 209 -0.78 13.55 -3.82
C MET A 209 -1.96 13.18 -4.73
N LEU A 210 -1.64 12.67 -5.91
CA LEU A 210 -2.61 12.19 -6.87
C LEU A 210 -2.46 10.68 -7.04
N VAL A 211 -3.52 9.94 -6.71
CA VAL A 211 -3.57 8.49 -6.92
C VAL A 211 -4.37 8.21 -8.18
N CYS A 212 -3.72 7.62 -9.18
CA CYS A 212 -4.32 7.29 -10.47
C CYS A 212 -4.63 5.80 -10.57
N MET A 213 -5.66 5.45 -11.33
CA MET A 213 -6.10 4.05 -11.53
C MET A 213 -5.05 3.18 -12.24
N SER A 214 -4.23 3.77 -13.12
CA SER A 214 -3.21 3.06 -13.88
C SER A 214 -1.95 3.89 -14.06
N ARG A 215 -0.83 3.22 -14.38
CA ARG A 215 0.45 3.86 -14.73
C ARG A 215 0.32 4.78 -15.94
N ARG A 216 -0.43 4.35 -16.96
CA ARG A 216 -0.74 5.15 -18.15
C ARG A 216 -1.42 6.46 -17.76
N ILE A 217 -2.49 6.39 -16.97
CA ILE A 217 -3.24 7.57 -16.52
C ILE A 217 -2.36 8.48 -15.66
N ALA A 218 -1.47 7.92 -14.83
CA ALA A 218 -0.53 8.72 -14.04
C ALA A 218 0.43 9.55 -14.91
N VAL A 219 0.98 8.94 -15.97
CA VAL A 219 1.85 9.63 -16.94
C VAL A 219 1.07 10.67 -17.74
N GLU A 220 -0.11 10.32 -18.24
CA GLU A 220 -0.97 11.26 -18.99
C GLU A 220 -1.43 12.44 -18.11
N MET A 221 -1.73 12.19 -16.83
CA MET A 221 -2.08 13.24 -15.87
C MET A 221 -0.88 14.17 -15.60
N TYR A 222 0.32 13.62 -15.47
CA TYR A 222 1.55 14.42 -15.37
C TYR A 222 1.74 15.30 -16.61
N GLN A 223 1.59 14.74 -17.81
CA GLN A 223 1.68 15.49 -19.07
C GLN A 223 0.62 16.59 -19.15
N ALA A 224 -0.63 16.29 -18.79
CA ALA A 224 -1.71 17.27 -18.79
C ALA A 224 -1.48 18.41 -17.79
N ILE A 225 -0.99 18.11 -16.59
CA ILE A 225 -0.67 19.13 -15.57
C ILE A 225 0.53 19.98 -16.01
N THR A 226 1.60 19.36 -16.51
CA THR A 226 2.81 20.06 -16.94
C THR A 226 2.61 20.87 -18.22
N ALA A 227 1.65 20.50 -19.08
CA ALA A 227 1.21 21.36 -20.18
C ALA A 227 0.54 22.65 -19.68
N LEU A 228 -0.22 22.58 -18.58
CA LEU A 228 -0.84 23.76 -17.94
C LEU A 228 0.16 24.57 -17.11
N ARG A 229 1.17 23.91 -16.52
CA ARG A 229 2.21 24.51 -15.69
C ARG A 229 3.60 23.96 -16.05
N PRO A 230 4.21 24.46 -17.15
CA PRO A 230 5.50 23.96 -17.61
C PRO A 230 6.62 24.09 -16.57
N GLY A 231 6.58 25.14 -15.74
CA GLY A 231 7.55 25.36 -14.67
C GLY A 231 7.50 24.36 -13.52
N TRP A 232 6.47 23.52 -13.43
CA TRP A 232 6.40 22.44 -12.43
C TRP A 232 7.16 21.20 -12.87
N ALA A 233 7.42 21.04 -14.17
CA ALA A 233 8.15 19.91 -14.71
C ALA A 233 9.65 20.05 -14.50
N SER A 234 10.34 18.92 -14.31
CA SER A 234 11.78 18.82 -14.51
C SER A 234 12.15 17.36 -14.73
N ASP A 235 13.15 17.11 -15.58
CA ASP A 235 13.72 15.78 -15.78
C ASP A 235 14.69 15.38 -14.65
N ASP A 236 15.21 16.37 -13.91
CA ASP A 236 16.04 16.14 -12.73
C ASP A 236 15.16 15.88 -11.51
N ASP A 237 15.37 14.75 -10.83
CA ASP A 237 14.63 14.35 -9.63
C ASP A 237 14.81 15.30 -8.45
N ALA A 238 15.92 16.04 -8.40
CA ALA A 238 16.16 17.07 -7.40
C ALA A 238 15.38 18.36 -7.66
N GLN A 239 14.76 18.50 -8.85
CA GLN A 239 14.11 19.72 -9.31
C GLN A 239 12.64 19.48 -9.71
N GLY A 240 11.89 20.54 -9.97
CA GLY A 240 10.48 20.51 -10.38
C GLY A 240 9.51 20.20 -9.24
N GLU A 241 8.25 20.60 -9.36
CA GLU A 241 7.25 20.55 -8.30
C GLU A 241 6.38 19.28 -8.32
N ILE A 242 6.40 18.53 -9.44
CA ILE A 242 5.59 17.33 -9.62
C ILE A 242 6.44 16.16 -10.14
N LYS A 243 6.22 14.95 -9.59
CA LYS A 243 6.85 13.71 -10.05
C LYS A 243 5.86 12.56 -10.03
N VAL A 244 5.99 11.66 -11.00
CA VAL A 244 5.29 10.37 -11.02
C VAL A 244 6.15 9.32 -10.33
N VAL A 245 5.56 8.58 -9.40
CA VAL A 245 6.18 7.42 -8.74
C VAL A 245 5.45 6.16 -9.18
N MET A 246 6.14 5.29 -9.92
CA MET A 246 5.60 4.02 -10.38
C MET A 246 6.68 2.95 -10.53
N THR A 247 6.25 1.69 -10.62
CA THR A 247 7.12 0.58 -11.02
C THR A 247 7.32 0.56 -12.54
N GLY A 248 8.46 0.03 -12.97
CA GLY A 248 8.81 -0.12 -14.39
C GLY A 248 8.94 -1.59 -14.81
N ALA A 249 8.73 -1.83 -16.10
CA ALA A 249 8.92 -3.09 -16.80
C ALA A 249 9.65 -2.84 -18.13
N ALA A 250 10.38 -3.86 -18.62
CA ALA A 250 11.13 -3.75 -19.88
C ALA A 250 10.22 -3.53 -21.11
N SER A 251 8.93 -3.90 -21.00
CA SER A 251 7.92 -3.71 -22.03
C SER A 251 7.23 -2.35 -21.98
N ASP A 252 7.59 -1.48 -21.04
CA ASP A 252 6.93 -0.17 -20.91
C ASP A 252 7.31 0.77 -22.06
N PRO A 253 6.40 1.67 -22.46
CA PRO A 253 6.68 2.72 -23.43
C PRO A 253 7.93 3.55 -23.09
N LEU A 254 8.60 4.07 -24.13
CA LEU A 254 9.84 4.85 -23.96
C LEU A 254 9.62 6.15 -23.19
N ASP A 255 8.47 6.79 -23.38
CA ASP A 255 8.08 8.03 -22.71
C ASP A 255 7.79 7.84 -21.20
N TRP A 256 7.73 6.60 -20.71
CA TRP A 256 7.56 6.30 -19.28
C TRP A 256 8.89 6.22 -18.54
N GLN A 257 10.01 6.05 -19.26
CA GLN A 257 11.31 5.76 -18.67
C GLN A 257 11.82 6.88 -17.74
N SER A 258 11.44 8.14 -18.01
CA SER A 258 11.76 9.29 -17.15
C SER A 258 11.14 9.19 -15.75
N HIS A 259 10.08 8.40 -15.59
CA HIS A 259 9.38 8.20 -14.32
C HIS A 259 9.79 6.91 -13.58
N ILE A 260 10.56 6.05 -14.24
CA ILE A 260 11.01 4.77 -13.67
C ILE A 260 12.36 4.99 -12.99
N ARG A 261 12.44 4.59 -11.71
CA ARG A 261 13.61 4.83 -10.86
C ARG A 261 14.07 3.56 -10.15
N ASN A 262 15.38 3.45 -9.96
CA ASN A 262 15.95 2.40 -9.11
C ASN A 262 15.68 2.71 -7.62
N LYS A 263 16.05 1.78 -6.72
CA LYS A 263 15.79 1.94 -5.29
C LYS A 263 16.40 3.23 -4.69
N PRO A 264 17.70 3.55 -4.90
CA PRO A 264 18.29 4.78 -4.36
C PRO A 264 17.56 6.05 -4.81
N ARG A 265 17.28 6.20 -6.11
CA ARG A 265 16.57 7.39 -6.63
C ARG A 265 15.15 7.53 -6.10
N ARG A 266 14.48 6.43 -5.73
CA ARG A 266 13.15 6.47 -5.08
C ARG A 266 13.26 6.89 -3.61
N GLU A 267 14.34 6.50 -2.93
CA GLU A 267 14.62 6.92 -1.55
C GLU A 267 14.95 8.41 -1.50
N ASP A 268 15.80 8.91 -2.40
CA ASP A 268 16.12 10.34 -2.51
C ASP A 268 14.85 11.18 -2.76
N LEU A 269 13.97 10.69 -3.63
CA LEU A 269 12.70 11.36 -3.91
C LEU A 269 11.75 11.34 -2.71
N ALA A 270 11.73 10.25 -1.94
CA ALA A 270 10.92 10.16 -0.72
C ALA A 270 11.43 11.08 0.39
N GLU A 271 12.75 11.26 0.52
CA GLU A 271 13.35 12.22 1.44
C GLU A 271 12.97 13.65 1.05
N ARG A 272 13.10 13.99 -0.23
CA ARG A 272 12.70 15.29 -0.77
C ARG A 272 11.22 15.62 -0.50
N PHE A 273 10.32 14.64 -0.60
CA PHE A 273 8.90 14.87 -0.31
C PHE A 273 8.56 14.94 1.19
N ARG A 274 9.47 14.56 2.09
CA ARG A 274 9.26 14.67 3.54
C ARG A 274 9.44 16.10 4.02
N ASP A 275 10.41 16.81 3.47
CA ASP A 275 10.74 18.22 3.75
C ASP A 275 9.76 19.16 3.05
#